data_AF-A0A931X271-F1
#
_entry.id   AF-A0A931X271-F1
#
_cell.length_a   1.000
_cell.length_b   1.000
_cell.length_c   1.000
_cell.angle_alpha   90.00
_cell.angle_beta   90.00
_cell.angle_gamma   90.00
#
_symmetry.space_group_name_H-M   'P 1'
#
loop_
_entity.id
_entity.type
_entity.pdbx_description
1 polymer ?
#
loop_
_entity_poly.entity_id
_entity_poly.type
_entity_poly.pdbx_seq_one_letter_code
_entity_poly.pdbx_strand_id
1 'polypeptide(L)'
;MPSLADRRRFEHLTLPKPLPARFGSEKVFILDLSINGARVAHQHPQLATSSEFLRFEWQGAELAFESEVLRTSADSTKIGSTTVWESGLFFLEAVGGSDRTIRELLADQILRVLDERKANARGIPPIAATYVKTGGREGGYVIWRLAGGQWRSTASEKADQPADGFTVSARESSDQVQMLRETYENSDFEGRKMIRKMAELATSTPEGVATRKFQP
;
A
#
# COMPACT_ATOMS: atom_id res chain seq x y z
N MET A 1 -12.69 28.29 14.16
CA MET A 1 -12.20 26.91 14.37
C MET A 1 -13.30 25.95 13.94
N PRO A 2 -13.14 25.16 12.88
CA PRO A 2 -14.16 24.19 12.47
C PRO A 2 -14.32 23.08 13.52
N SER A 3 -15.53 22.54 13.67
CA SER A 3 -15.84 21.54 14.68
C SER A 3 -15.17 20.18 14.40
N LEU A 4 -14.96 19.33 15.42
CA LEU A 4 -14.43 17.97 15.25
C LEU A 4 -15.31 17.09 14.33
N ALA A 5 -16.60 17.41 14.21
CA ALA A 5 -17.53 16.74 13.31
C ALA A 5 -17.38 17.20 11.85
N ASP A 6 -17.05 18.47 11.61
CA ASP A 6 -16.79 19.00 10.25
C ASP A 6 -15.52 18.41 9.62
N ARG A 7 -14.59 17.89 10.43
CA ARG A 7 -13.38 17.21 9.96
C ARG A 7 -13.66 15.83 9.32
N ARG A 8 -14.87 15.28 9.41
CA ARG A 8 -15.24 13.91 8.96
C ARG A 8 -15.93 13.83 7.58
N ARG A 9 -15.75 14.82 6.70
CA ARG A 9 -16.43 14.88 5.38
C ARG A 9 -15.56 14.58 4.17
N PHE A 10 -14.35 14.06 4.33
CA PHE A 10 -13.46 13.83 3.20
C PHE A 10 -13.44 12.34 2.85
N GLU A 11 -13.79 12.02 1.59
CA GLU A 11 -13.68 10.67 1.06
C GLU A 11 -12.22 10.22 1.17
N HIS A 12 -11.97 9.25 2.06
CA HIS A 12 -10.69 8.57 2.15
C HIS A 12 -10.67 7.48 1.09
N LEU A 13 -9.64 7.48 0.26
CA LEU A 13 -9.39 6.40 -0.67
C LEU A 13 -8.49 5.37 -0.01
N THR A 14 -9.04 4.18 0.22
CA THR A 14 -8.24 3.03 0.64
C THR A 14 -7.34 2.62 -0.50
N LEU A 15 -6.04 2.59 -0.22
CA LEU A 15 -5.06 2.17 -1.20
C LEU A 15 -5.17 0.65 -1.35
N PRO A 16 -5.23 0.12 -2.58
CA PRO A 16 -5.24 -1.33 -2.80
C PRO A 16 -3.97 -1.99 -2.24
N LYS A 17 -2.89 -1.20 -2.09
CA LYS A 17 -1.66 -1.60 -1.45
C LYS A 17 -1.11 -0.50 -0.55
N PRO A 18 -0.65 -0.84 0.65
CA PRO A 18 -0.03 0.13 1.53
C PRO A 18 1.24 0.74 0.92
N LEU A 19 1.34 2.07 0.96
CA LEU A 19 2.45 2.82 0.39
C LEU A 19 3.53 3.09 1.44
N PRO A 20 4.79 2.68 1.24
CA PRO A 20 5.88 3.00 2.17
C PRO A 20 6.05 4.52 2.32
N ALA A 21 6.22 4.97 3.55
CA ALA A 21 6.36 6.38 3.88
C ALA A 21 7.24 6.55 5.14
N ARG A 22 7.57 7.81 5.46
CA ARG A 22 8.21 8.18 6.72
C ARG A 22 7.44 9.32 7.38
N PHE A 23 7.24 9.23 8.69
CA PHE A 23 6.69 10.32 9.49
C PHE A 23 7.76 10.77 10.49
N GLY A 24 8.38 11.92 10.23
CA GLY A 24 9.64 12.30 10.88
C GLY A 24 10.72 11.24 10.60
N SER A 25 11.27 10.63 11.65
CA SER A 25 12.22 9.52 11.54
C SER A 25 11.58 8.14 11.36
N GLU A 26 10.29 8.02 11.72
CA GLU A 26 9.58 6.73 11.81
C GLU A 26 9.20 6.19 10.44
N LYS A 27 9.43 4.90 10.22
CA LYS A 27 8.96 4.19 9.01
C LYS A 27 7.50 3.82 9.20
N VAL A 28 6.65 4.21 8.26
CA VAL A 28 5.21 3.95 8.30
C VAL A 28 4.72 3.45 6.94
N PHE A 29 3.52 2.88 6.89
CA PHE A 29 2.85 2.51 5.65
C PHE A 29 1.52 3.24 5.55
N ILE A 30 1.28 3.99 4.48
CA ILE A 30 0.00 4.65 4.23
C ILE A 30 -1.00 3.58 3.78
N LEU A 31 -2.10 3.44 4.52
CA LEU A 31 -3.21 2.52 4.25
C LEU A 31 -4.30 3.21 3.44
N ASP A 32 -4.67 4.43 3.84
CA ASP A 32 -5.63 5.27 3.13
C ASP A 32 -5.08 6.68 2.97
N LEU A 33 -5.49 7.34 1.90
CA LEU A 33 -5.10 8.71 1.62
C LEU A 33 -6.34 9.55 1.30
N SER A 34 -6.34 10.79 1.76
CA SER A 34 -7.27 11.83 1.32
C SER A 34 -6.49 13.12 1.09
N ILE A 35 -7.18 14.14 0.60
CA ILE A 35 -6.54 15.44 0.38
C ILE A 35 -6.10 16.13 1.67
N ASN A 36 -6.71 15.77 2.81
CA ASN A 36 -6.47 16.43 4.09
C ASN A 36 -5.77 15.53 5.10
N GLY A 37 -5.42 14.30 4.73
CA GLY A 37 -4.81 13.39 5.68
C GLY A 37 -4.51 12.01 5.14
N ALA A 38 -3.90 11.21 6.00
CA ALA A 38 -3.54 9.82 5.72
C ALA A 38 -3.90 8.95 6.93
N ARG A 39 -4.22 7.68 6.67
CA ARG A 39 -4.18 6.65 7.70
C ARG A 39 -2.91 5.84 7.50
N VAL A 40 -2.11 5.67 8.55
CA VAL A 40 -0.81 5.00 8.47
C VAL A 40 -0.73 3.84 9.47
N ALA A 41 -0.09 2.74 9.06
CA ALA A 41 0.31 1.64 9.92
C ALA A 41 1.79 1.79 10.33
N HIS A 42 2.08 1.47 11.58
CA HIS A 42 3.43 1.53 12.15
C HIS A 42 3.56 0.56 13.34
N GLN A 43 4.79 0.37 13.81
CA GLN A 43 5.10 -0.66 14.82
C GLN A 43 5.19 -0.12 16.25
N HIS A 44 5.30 1.19 16.41
CA HIS A 44 5.45 1.83 17.71
C HIS A 44 4.08 2.18 18.30
N PRO A 45 3.86 2.10 19.62
CA PRO A 45 2.57 2.45 20.22
C PRO A 45 2.11 3.88 19.97
N GLN A 46 3.06 4.76 19.65
CA GLN A 46 2.82 6.18 19.51
C GLN A 46 3.81 6.76 18.50
N LEU A 47 3.29 7.49 17.53
CA LEU A 47 4.07 8.42 16.73
C LEU A 47 4.24 9.74 17.50
N ALA A 48 5.19 10.58 17.07
CA ALA A 48 5.39 11.90 17.66
C ALA A 48 4.06 12.67 17.77
N THR A 49 3.83 13.29 18.93
CA THR A 49 2.60 14.05 19.21
C THR A 49 2.67 15.50 18.72
N SER A 50 3.86 15.97 18.32
CA SER A 50 4.07 17.23 17.62
C SER A 50 3.81 17.09 16.11
N SER A 51 3.68 18.23 15.41
CA SER A 51 3.67 18.21 13.96
C SER A 51 5.01 17.72 13.42
N GLU A 52 4.96 16.83 12.44
CA GLU A 52 6.11 16.23 11.78
C GLU A 52 5.79 16.04 10.29
N PHE A 53 6.83 15.89 9.46
CA PHE A 53 6.61 15.68 8.03
C PHE A 53 6.28 14.22 7.72
N LEU A 54 5.12 13.99 7.09
CA LEU A 54 4.86 12.77 6.33
C LEU A 54 5.49 12.89 4.95
N ARG A 55 6.39 11.98 4.61
CA ARG A 55 7.09 11.91 3.32
C ARG A 55 6.88 10.57 2.65
N PHE A 56 6.57 10.58 1.37
CA PHE A 56 6.43 9.38 0.56
C PHE A 56 6.68 9.71 -0.92
N GLU A 57 6.96 8.68 -1.71
CA GLU A 57 7.19 8.84 -3.14
C GLU A 57 6.02 8.25 -3.93
N TRP A 58 5.67 8.92 -5.03
CA TRP A 58 4.71 8.41 -5.98
C TRP A 58 5.10 8.80 -7.41
N GLN A 59 5.24 7.81 -8.29
CA GLN A 59 5.67 8.00 -9.69
C GLN A 59 6.98 8.82 -9.83
N GLY A 60 7.95 8.63 -8.94
CA GLY A 60 9.22 9.37 -8.95
C GLY A 60 9.14 10.79 -8.37
N ALA A 61 7.97 11.23 -7.93
CA ALA A 61 7.79 12.50 -7.24
C ALA A 61 7.76 12.29 -5.72
N GLU A 62 8.58 13.04 -4.98
CA GLU A 62 8.48 13.11 -3.52
C GLU A 62 7.29 14.00 -3.14
N LEU A 63 6.44 13.48 -2.25
CA LEU A 63 5.39 14.23 -1.59
C LEU A 63 5.78 14.42 -0.12
N ALA A 64 5.57 15.62 0.39
CA ALA A 64 5.83 15.97 1.78
C ALA A 64 4.71 16.86 2.33
N PHE A 65 4.19 16.47 3.50
CA PHE A 65 3.15 17.20 4.22
C PHE A 65 3.54 17.37 5.68
N GLU A 66 3.57 18.59 6.18
CA GLU A 66 3.57 18.80 7.62
C GLU A 66 2.25 18.26 8.16
N SER A 67 2.31 17.36 9.13
CA SER A 67 1.15 16.61 9.58
C SER A 67 1.14 16.44 11.10
N GLU A 68 -0.06 16.43 11.69
CA GLU A 68 -0.26 16.11 13.11
C GLU A 68 -0.97 14.76 13.28
N VAL A 69 -0.64 14.05 14.36
CA VAL A 69 -1.32 12.80 14.73
C VAL A 69 -2.64 13.15 15.43
N LEU A 70 -3.77 12.82 14.80
CA LEU A 70 -5.10 13.05 15.39
C LEU A 70 -5.54 11.94 16.33
N ARG A 71 -5.18 10.70 16.00
CA ARG A 71 -5.58 9.50 16.74
C ARG A 71 -4.59 8.38 16.49
N THR A 72 -4.43 7.53 17.50
CA THR A 72 -3.73 6.27 17.39
C THR A 72 -4.60 5.18 17.99
N SER A 73 -4.75 4.07 17.27
CA SER A 73 -5.46 2.88 17.71
C SER A 73 -4.58 1.66 17.52
N ALA A 74 -4.54 0.77 18.51
CA ALA A 74 -3.96 -0.55 18.30
C ALA A 74 -4.82 -1.29 17.29
N ASP A 75 -4.23 -1.76 16.20
CA ASP A 75 -4.86 -2.83 15.46
C ASP A 75 -4.58 -4.14 16.22
N SER A 76 -5.64 -4.90 16.47
CA SER A 76 -5.56 -6.20 17.14
C SER A 76 -4.84 -7.26 16.28
N THR A 77 -4.56 -6.94 15.01
CA THR A 77 -3.78 -7.78 14.11
C THR A 77 -2.31 -7.85 14.56
N LYS A 78 -1.95 -8.98 15.16
CA LYS A 78 -0.55 -9.28 15.49
C LYS A 78 0.19 -9.71 14.23
N ILE A 79 1.24 -8.99 13.86
CA ILE A 79 2.22 -9.48 12.89
C ILE A 79 3.29 -10.26 13.67
N GLY A 80 3.07 -11.56 13.82
CA GLY A 80 3.90 -12.42 14.67
C GLY A 80 3.73 -12.06 16.16
N SER A 81 4.79 -11.58 16.81
CA SER A 81 4.77 -11.11 18.21
C SER A 81 4.57 -9.60 18.36
N THR A 82 4.51 -8.85 17.25
CA THR A 82 4.50 -7.38 17.27
C THR A 82 3.10 -6.85 16.98
N THR A 83 2.61 -5.98 17.84
CA THR A 83 1.35 -5.24 17.66
C THR A 83 1.53 -4.19 16.58
N VAL A 84 0.65 -4.15 15.58
CA VAL A 84 0.59 -3.06 14.61
C VAL A 84 -0.32 -1.97 15.14
N TRP A 85 0.12 -0.73 15.00
CA TRP A 85 -0.65 0.44 15.38
C TRP A 85 -1.06 1.21 14.13
N GLU A 86 -2.29 1.70 14.14
CA GLU A 86 -2.79 2.62 13.12
C GLU A 86 -2.89 4.02 13.69
N SER A 87 -2.39 5.00 12.95
CA SER A 87 -2.55 6.42 13.27
C SER A 87 -3.25 7.16 12.14
N GLY A 88 -4.15 8.07 12.50
CA GLY A 88 -4.72 9.04 11.58
C GLY A 88 -3.89 10.32 11.63
N LEU A 89 -3.37 10.73 10.47
CA LEU A 89 -2.63 11.96 10.27
C LEU A 89 -3.51 13.01 9.59
N PHE A 90 -3.39 14.26 10.02
CA PHE A 90 -4.01 15.42 9.39
C PHE A 90 -2.93 16.31 8.79
N PHE A 91 -3.11 16.72 7.53
CA PHE A 91 -2.17 17.58 6.83
C PHE A 91 -2.41 19.03 7.23
N LEU A 92 -1.37 19.67 7.75
CA LEU A 92 -1.33 21.08 8.11
C LEU A 92 -0.90 21.92 6.91
N GLU A 93 0.18 21.52 6.25
CA GLU A 93 0.74 22.24 5.11
C GLU A 93 1.40 21.27 4.11
N ALA A 94 1.19 21.52 2.82
CA ALA A 94 1.85 20.80 1.75
C ALA A 94 3.17 21.48 1.37
N VAL A 95 4.24 20.70 1.23
CA VAL A 95 5.53 21.24 0.82
C VAL A 95 5.62 21.24 -0.71
N GLY A 96 5.90 22.41 -1.29
CA GLY A 96 6.15 22.56 -2.72
C GLY A 96 4.96 22.12 -3.58
N GLY A 97 5.20 21.22 -4.53
CA GLY A 97 4.18 20.72 -5.46
C GLY A 97 3.24 19.64 -4.89
N SER A 98 3.41 19.23 -3.63
CA SER A 98 2.76 18.05 -3.06
C SER A 98 1.23 18.10 -3.13
N ASP A 99 0.62 19.27 -2.99
CA ASP A 99 -0.83 19.49 -3.10
C ASP A 99 -1.39 19.16 -4.50
N ARG A 100 -0.61 19.42 -5.53
CA ARG A 100 -0.99 19.08 -6.90
C ARG A 100 -0.81 17.58 -7.12
N THR A 101 0.34 17.05 -6.74
CA THR A 101 0.68 15.62 -6.92
C THR A 101 -0.28 14.71 -6.18
N ILE A 102 -0.73 15.07 -4.97
CA ILE A 102 -1.70 14.24 -4.23
C ILE A 102 -3.08 14.20 -4.90
N ARG A 103 -3.50 15.30 -5.53
CA ARG A 103 -4.76 15.33 -6.31
C ARG A 103 -4.66 14.44 -7.53
N GLU A 104 -3.51 14.46 -8.21
CA GLU A 104 -3.21 13.57 -9.35
C GLU A 104 -3.21 12.10 -8.91
N LEU A 105 -2.55 11.78 -7.79
CA LEU A 105 -2.58 10.44 -7.18
C LEU A 105 -4.00 9.98 -6.88
N LEU A 106 -4.79 10.80 -6.20
CA LEU A 106 -6.16 10.45 -5.85
C LEU A 106 -7.03 10.26 -7.10
N ALA A 107 -6.87 11.10 -8.12
CA ALA A 107 -7.57 10.96 -9.39
C ALA A 107 -7.19 9.65 -10.10
N ASP A 108 -5.90 9.33 -10.17
CA ASP A 108 -5.41 8.07 -10.76
C ASP A 108 -5.96 6.85 -10.04
N GLN A 109 -6.03 6.87 -8.71
CA GLN A 109 -6.60 5.77 -7.95
C GLN A 109 -8.12 5.64 -8.13
N ILE A 110 -8.86 6.75 -8.17
CA ILE A 110 -10.30 6.72 -8.45
C ILE A 110 -10.56 6.13 -9.83
N LEU A 111 -9.80 6.56 -10.85
CA LEU A 111 -9.94 6.03 -12.21
C LEU A 111 -9.65 4.53 -12.26
N ARG A 112 -8.59 4.05 -11.59
CA ARG A 112 -8.29 2.61 -11.48
C ARG A 112 -9.43 1.83 -10.84
N VAL A 113 -9.95 2.30 -9.69
CA VAL A 113 -11.05 1.64 -8.99
C VAL A 113 -12.33 1.63 -9.84
N LEU A 114 -12.61 2.70 -10.58
CA LEU A 114 -13.76 2.77 -11.48
C LEU A 114 -13.61 1.83 -12.67
N ASP A 115 -12.42 1.72 -13.25
CA ASP A 115 -12.13 0.79 -14.35
C ASP A 115 -12.24 -0.67 -13.89
N GLU A 116 -11.74 -1.00 -12.70
CA GLU A 116 -11.91 -2.31 -12.06
C GLU A 116 -13.39 -2.65 -11.84
N ARG A 117 -14.17 -1.70 -11.30
CA ARG A 117 -15.62 -1.88 -11.10
C ARG A 117 -16.36 -2.04 -12.42
N LYS A 118 -15.95 -1.32 -13.47
CA LYS A 118 -16.56 -1.40 -14.81
C LYS A 118 -16.23 -2.72 -15.51
N ALA A 119 -15.02 -3.26 -15.31
CA ALA A 119 -14.61 -4.58 -15.80
C ALA A 119 -15.41 -5.70 -15.11
N ASN A 120 -15.56 -5.61 -13.78
CA ASN A 120 -16.33 -6.58 -12.99
C ASN A 120 -17.84 -6.55 -13.30
N ALA A 121 -18.41 -5.38 -13.59
CA ALA A 121 -19.81 -5.23 -13.99
C ALA A 121 -20.10 -5.71 -15.43
N ARG A 122 -19.07 -5.92 -16.26
CA ARG A 122 -19.20 -6.35 -17.67
C ARG A 122 -18.74 -7.78 -17.93
N GLY A 123 -18.22 -8.49 -16.92
CA GLY A 123 -17.82 -9.90 -17.04
C GLY A 123 -16.61 -10.14 -17.95
N ILE A 124 -15.76 -9.14 -18.17
CA ILE A 124 -14.56 -9.25 -19.00
C ILE A 124 -13.33 -9.15 -18.09
N PRO A 125 -12.50 -10.20 -17.95
CA PRO A 125 -11.27 -10.12 -17.16
C PRO A 125 -10.29 -9.11 -17.81
N PRO A 126 -9.55 -8.31 -17.01
CA PRO A 126 -8.78 -7.21 -17.55
C PRO A 126 -7.50 -7.71 -18.25
N ILE A 127 -7.33 -7.34 -19.53
CA ILE A 127 -6.13 -7.65 -20.33
C ILE A 127 -5.28 -6.37 -20.52
N ALA A 128 -4.02 -6.48 -20.08
CA ALA A 128 -2.79 -5.87 -20.60
C ALA A 128 -2.51 -4.37 -20.40
N ALA A 129 -1.95 -4.04 -19.22
CA ALA A 129 -0.80 -3.14 -19.15
C ALA A 129 0.48 -4.01 -19.23
N THR A 130 1.30 -3.74 -20.24
CA THR A 130 2.60 -4.35 -20.60
C THR A 130 3.18 -5.35 -19.59
N TYR A 131 2.78 -6.62 -19.74
CA TYR A 131 3.41 -7.73 -19.03
C TYR A 131 4.86 -7.88 -19.52
N VAL A 132 5.82 -7.85 -18.60
CA VAL A 132 7.08 -8.56 -18.85
C VAL A 132 6.69 -10.00 -19.15
N LYS A 133 6.96 -10.47 -20.37
CA LYS A 133 6.72 -11.86 -20.78
C LYS A 133 7.59 -12.78 -19.92
N THR A 134 7.09 -13.15 -18.75
CA THR A 134 7.66 -14.21 -17.91
C THR A 134 6.57 -15.24 -17.64
N GLY A 135 6.09 -15.89 -18.71
CA GLY A 135 5.51 -17.24 -18.73
C GLY A 135 4.47 -17.68 -17.69
N GLY A 136 3.90 -16.78 -16.88
CA GLY A 136 2.92 -17.11 -15.86
C GLY A 136 1.51 -17.10 -16.42
N ARG A 137 0.79 -18.22 -16.30
CA ARG A 137 -0.64 -18.32 -16.62
C ARG A 137 -1.43 -17.22 -15.91
N GLU A 138 -2.50 -16.76 -16.55
CA GLU A 138 -3.45 -15.79 -15.99
C GLU A 138 -3.93 -16.27 -14.61
N GLY A 139 -3.53 -15.56 -13.55
CA GLY A 139 -3.83 -15.92 -12.15
C GLY A 139 -2.65 -16.48 -11.33
N GLY A 140 -1.43 -16.48 -11.87
CA GLY A 140 -0.22 -16.91 -11.13
C GLY A 140 0.44 -15.83 -10.26
N TYR A 141 1.44 -16.26 -9.50
CA TYR A 141 2.33 -15.43 -8.71
C TYR A 141 3.74 -15.42 -9.30
N VAL A 142 4.53 -14.41 -8.95
CA VAL A 142 5.96 -14.34 -9.25
C VAL A 142 6.72 -14.20 -7.95
N ILE A 143 7.62 -15.14 -7.70
CA ILE A 143 8.54 -15.13 -6.57
C ILE A 143 9.80 -14.39 -7.00
N TRP A 144 10.12 -13.29 -6.32
CA TRP A 144 11.38 -12.58 -6.47
C TRP A 144 12.30 -12.97 -5.32
N ARG A 145 13.48 -13.52 -5.64
CA ARG A 145 14.51 -13.89 -4.66
C ARG A 145 15.78 -13.09 -4.89
N LEU A 146 16.40 -12.65 -3.81
CA LEU A 146 17.67 -11.96 -3.79
C LEU A 146 18.77 -12.94 -3.35
N ALA A 147 19.62 -13.36 -4.30
CA ALA A 147 20.74 -14.24 -4.03
C ALA A 147 22.04 -13.61 -4.56
N GLY A 148 23.01 -13.41 -3.68
CA GLY A 148 24.30 -12.83 -4.06
C GLY A 148 24.21 -11.41 -4.64
N GLY A 149 23.27 -10.59 -4.16
CA GLY A 149 23.04 -9.23 -4.68
C GLY A 149 22.36 -9.17 -6.04
N GLN A 150 21.85 -10.30 -6.53
CA GLN A 150 21.11 -10.37 -7.79
C GLN A 150 19.69 -10.87 -7.56
N TRP A 151 18.74 -10.21 -8.20
CA TRP A 151 17.35 -10.65 -8.20
C TRP A 151 17.09 -11.71 -9.27
N ARG A 152 16.35 -12.75 -8.87
CA ARG A 152 15.84 -13.79 -9.77
C ARG A 152 14.33 -13.91 -9.57
N SER A 153 13.61 -14.04 -10.68
CA SER A 153 12.15 -14.24 -10.67
C SER A 153 11.80 -15.66 -11.11
N THR A 154 10.87 -16.30 -10.40
CA THR A 154 10.31 -17.59 -10.78
C THR A 154 8.78 -17.53 -10.69
N ALA A 155 8.08 -17.98 -11.73
CA ALA A 155 6.62 -18.11 -11.68
C ALA A 155 6.21 -19.18 -10.65
N SER A 156 5.13 -18.93 -9.93
CA SER A 156 4.59 -19.83 -8.90
C SER A 156 3.07 -19.83 -8.98
N GLU A 157 2.44 -20.96 -8.66
CA GLU A 157 0.98 -21.05 -8.48
C GLU A 157 0.57 -20.76 -7.03
N LYS A 158 1.53 -20.67 -6.11
CA LYS A 158 1.31 -20.42 -4.68
C LYS A 158 1.81 -19.04 -4.28
N ALA A 159 1.08 -18.41 -3.36
CA ALA A 159 1.39 -17.13 -2.75
C ALA A 159 2.43 -17.21 -1.60
N ASP A 160 3.03 -18.38 -1.37
CA ASP A 160 3.98 -18.61 -0.29
C ASP A 160 5.17 -17.64 -0.40
N GLN A 161 5.48 -16.95 0.71
CA GLN A 161 6.55 -15.96 0.75
C GLN A 161 7.91 -16.63 1.00
N PRO A 162 8.95 -16.35 0.19
CA PRO A 162 10.28 -16.93 0.39
C PRO A 162 11.03 -16.31 1.59
N ALA A 163 12.05 -17.01 2.08
CA ALA A 163 12.89 -16.51 3.17
C ALA A 163 13.79 -15.32 2.74
N ASP A 164 14.11 -15.27 1.45
CA ASP A 164 15.15 -14.48 0.80
C ASP A 164 14.59 -13.53 -0.28
N GLY A 165 13.33 -13.12 -0.14
CA GLY A 165 12.70 -12.19 -1.08
C GLY A 165 11.21 -12.02 -0.79
N PHE A 166 10.38 -11.92 -1.83
CA PHE A 166 8.93 -11.78 -1.68
C PHE A 166 8.18 -12.35 -2.90
N THR A 167 6.92 -12.69 -2.68
CA THR A 167 6.00 -13.20 -3.71
C THR A 167 4.91 -12.17 -3.95
N VAL A 168 4.68 -11.83 -5.23
CA VAL A 168 3.64 -10.89 -5.67
C VAL A 168 2.79 -11.52 -6.76
N SER A 169 1.63 -10.93 -7.05
CA SER A 169 0.81 -11.32 -8.20
C SER A 169 1.59 -11.17 -9.51
N ALA A 170 1.37 -12.08 -10.46
CA ALA A 170 1.92 -11.94 -11.82
C ALA A 170 1.34 -10.73 -12.58
N ARG A 171 0.31 -10.07 -12.02
CA ARG A 171 -0.31 -8.85 -12.56
C ARG A 171 0.35 -7.55 -12.07
N GLU A 172 1.36 -7.64 -11.21
CA GLU A 172 2.03 -6.43 -10.72
C GLU A 172 2.82 -5.69 -11.78
N SER A 173 2.79 -4.36 -11.70
CA SER A 173 3.54 -3.49 -12.60
C SER A 173 5.05 -3.57 -12.34
N SER A 174 5.85 -3.34 -13.39
CA SER A 174 7.31 -3.36 -13.32
C SER A 174 7.86 -2.37 -12.28
N ASP A 175 7.29 -1.18 -12.22
CA ASP A 175 7.78 -0.07 -11.39
C ASP A 175 7.55 -0.38 -9.91
N GLN A 176 6.40 -1.00 -9.59
CA GLN A 176 6.10 -1.45 -8.23
C GLN A 176 7.00 -2.62 -7.80
N VAL A 177 7.28 -3.56 -8.71
CA VAL A 177 8.22 -4.66 -8.44
C VAL A 177 9.63 -4.10 -8.21
N GLN A 178 10.05 -3.11 -8.99
CA GLN A 178 11.34 -2.45 -8.82
C GLN A 178 11.43 -1.72 -7.46
N MET A 179 10.42 -0.92 -7.11
CA MET A 179 10.35 -0.25 -5.81
C MET A 179 10.44 -1.25 -4.64
N LEU A 180 9.72 -2.38 -4.71
CA LEU A 180 9.80 -3.42 -3.69
C LEU A 180 11.18 -4.07 -3.61
N ARG A 181 11.84 -4.29 -4.76
CA ARG A 181 13.21 -4.84 -4.82
C ARG A 181 14.21 -3.89 -4.16
N GLU A 182 14.17 -2.62 -4.52
CA GLU A 182 15.05 -1.58 -3.95
C GLU A 182 14.79 -1.41 -2.44
N THR A 183 13.53 -1.38 -2.03
CA THR A 183 13.15 -1.28 -0.60
C THR A 183 13.61 -2.51 0.17
N TYR A 184 13.47 -3.72 -0.39
CA TYR A 184 13.89 -4.97 0.25
C TYR A 184 15.42 -5.06 0.38
N GLU A 185 16.17 -4.68 -0.65
CA GLU A 185 17.63 -4.63 -0.62
C GLU A 185 18.14 -3.69 0.48
N ASN A 186 17.57 -2.49 0.56
CA ASN A 186 17.98 -1.44 1.49
C ASN A 186 17.40 -1.59 2.92
N SER A 187 16.54 -2.58 3.14
CA SER A 187 15.96 -2.86 4.46
C SER A 187 16.81 -3.82 5.29
N ASP A 188 16.78 -3.63 6.60
CA ASP A 188 17.27 -4.59 7.59
C ASP A 188 16.36 -5.84 7.67
N PHE A 189 16.72 -6.78 8.54
CA PHE A 189 15.99 -8.05 8.70
C PHE A 189 14.49 -7.85 9.01
N GLU A 190 14.17 -6.90 9.88
CA GLU A 190 12.78 -6.62 10.28
C GLU A 190 12.00 -5.90 9.17
N GLY A 191 12.63 -4.96 8.45
CA GLY A 191 12.03 -4.33 7.26
C GLY A 191 11.72 -5.35 6.16
N ARG A 192 12.65 -6.29 5.89
CA ARG A 192 12.43 -7.39 4.92
C ARG A 192 11.31 -8.34 5.35
N LYS A 193 11.17 -8.58 6.65
CA LYS A 193 10.08 -9.38 7.22
C LYS A 193 8.73 -8.68 7.07
N MET A 194 8.68 -7.37 7.30
CA MET A 194 7.49 -6.56 7.10
C MET A 194 7.06 -6.56 5.62
N ILE A 195 7.98 -6.30 4.70
CA ILE A 195 7.71 -6.33 3.24
C ILE A 195 7.08 -7.67 2.83
N ARG A 196 7.62 -8.80 3.30
CA ARG A 196 7.05 -10.13 3.03
C ARG A 196 5.64 -10.29 3.58
N LYS A 197 5.37 -9.83 4.80
CA LYS A 197 4.03 -9.94 5.40
C LYS A 197 3.02 -9.04 4.68
N MET A 198 3.43 -7.86 4.24
CA MET A 198 2.57 -6.99 3.43
C MET A 198 2.28 -7.59 2.06
N ALA A 199 3.29 -8.20 1.43
CA ALA A 199 3.11 -8.95 0.20
C ALA A 199 2.17 -10.16 0.40
N GLU A 200 2.31 -10.89 1.51
CA GLU A 200 1.44 -12.00 1.89
C GLU A 200 -0.01 -11.55 2.02
N LEU A 201 -0.28 -10.45 2.73
CA LEU A 201 -1.62 -9.88 2.90
C LEU A 201 -2.21 -9.44 1.55
N ALA A 202 -1.43 -8.78 0.71
CA ALA A 202 -1.85 -8.36 -0.62
C ALA A 202 -2.16 -9.55 -1.54
N THR A 203 -1.47 -10.69 -1.36
CA THR A 203 -1.74 -11.94 -2.10
C THR A 203 -2.82 -12.82 -1.47
N SER A 204 -3.14 -12.62 -0.19
CA SER A 204 -4.11 -13.43 0.57
C SER A 204 -5.52 -12.85 0.58
N THR A 205 -5.75 -11.68 -0.03
CA THR A 205 -7.10 -11.11 -0.11
C THR A 205 -7.91 -11.94 -1.12
N PRO A 206 -8.90 -12.72 -0.70
CA PRO A 206 -9.77 -13.41 -1.64
C PRO A 206 -10.75 -12.36 -2.17
N GLU A 207 -10.63 -11.98 -3.44
CA GLU A 207 -11.79 -11.50 -4.18
C GLU A 207 -12.84 -12.62 -4.18
N GLY A 208 -13.80 -12.50 -3.27
CA GLY A 208 -14.82 -13.51 -3.02
C GLY A 208 -16.01 -12.88 -2.32
N VAL A 209 -16.66 -11.91 -2.95
CA VAL A 209 -18.03 -11.54 -2.58
C VAL A 209 -18.90 -12.77 -2.82
N ALA A 210 -19.16 -13.53 -1.77
CA ALA A 210 -20.17 -14.58 -1.79
C ALA A 210 -21.53 -13.92 -2.03
N THR A 211 -22.03 -14.01 -3.26
CA THR A 211 -23.43 -13.75 -3.58
C THR A 211 -24.31 -14.67 -2.74
N ARG A 212 -24.85 -14.18 -1.63
CA ARG A 212 -25.99 -14.83 -0.98
C ARG A 212 -27.19 -14.66 -1.92
N LYS A 213 -27.56 -15.77 -2.56
CA LYS A 213 -28.81 -15.90 -3.30
C LYS A 213 -29.97 -15.63 -2.35
N PHE A 214 -30.76 -14.61 -2.65
CA PHE A 214 -32.09 -14.43 -2.09
C PHE A 214 -32.98 -15.51 -2.71
N GLN A 215 -33.66 -16.29 -1.88
CA GLN A 215 -34.67 -17.25 -2.33
C GLN A 215 -36.01 -16.71 -1.81
N PRO A 216 -37.04 -16.63 -2.67
CA PRO A 216 -38.26 -15.86 -2.43
C PRO A 216 -39.12 -16.39 -1.27
#